data_AF-M0ZT52-F1
#
_entry.id   AF-M0ZT52-F1
#
_cell.length_a   1.000
_cell.length_b   1.000
_cell.length_c   1.000
_cell.angle_alpha   90.00
_cell.angle_beta   90.00
_cell.angle_gamma   90.00
#
_symmetry.space_group_name_H-M   'P 1'
#
loop_
_entity.id
_entity.type
_entity.pdbx_description
1 polymer ?
#
loop_
_entity_poly.entity_id
_entity_poly.type
_entity_poly.pdbx_seq_one_letter_code
_entity_poly.pdbx_strand_id
1 'polypeptide(L)'
;MQTRNAFSWLKKQITRSISVSLMIYILTRTSISSAYPIFAQQGYENPREATGRIVCANCHLANKPVEIEVPQAVLPDTVFEAVVRIPYDMQLKQVLANGKKWGLNVGAVLILPEGFELAPPDRISPEMKEKIGNLSFQSYRPNKTNILVVGPVLGKKYSEMFFLGSYVMLINKM
;
A
#
# COMPACT_ATOMS: atom_id res chain seq x y z
N MET A 1 -33.05 54.29 19.05
CA MET A 1 -33.61 52.91 18.98
C MET A 1 -33.26 52.20 17.65
N GLN A 2 -33.18 52.91 16.52
CA GLN A 2 -32.81 52.33 15.20
C GLN A 2 -31.38 51.77 15.08
N THR A 3 -30.38 52.38 15.73
CA THR A 3 -28.96 52.00 15.61
C THR A 3 -28.62 50.63 16.22
N ARG A 4 -29.33 50.20 17.27
CA ARG A 4 -29.14 48.87 17.89
C ARG A 4 -29.60 47.71 16.99
N ASN A 5 -30.66 47.91 16.21
CA ASN A 5 -31.19 46.91 15.28
C ASN A 5 -30.31 46.77 14.03
N ALA A 6 -29.74 47.87 13.54
CA ALA A 6 -28.78 47.83 12.44
C ALA A 6 -27.50 47.07 12.84
N PHE A 7 -27.00 47.30 14.06
CA PHE A 7 -25.82 46.60 14.58
C PHE A 7 -26.06 45.09 14.81
N SER A 8 -27.25 44.71 15.30
CA SER A 8 -27.59 43.29 15.47
C SER A 8 -27.78 42.58 14.11
N TRP A 9 -28.37 43.25 13.13
CA TRP A 9 -28.51 42.74 11.77
C TRP A 9 -27.15 42.59 11.07
N LEU A 10 -26.26 43.56 11.25
CA LEU A 10 -24.89 43.51 10.72
C LEU A 10 -24.10 42.35 11.36
N LYS A 11 -24.18 42.18 12.68
CA LYS A 11 -23.57 41.02 13.37
C LYS A 11 -24.10 39.70 12.83
N LYS A 12 -25.41 39.57 12.63
CA LYS A 12 -26.03 38.36 12.11
C LYS A 12 -25.55 38.05 10.68
N GLN A 13 -25.39 39.06 9.83
CA GLN A 13 -24.84 38.88 8.49
C GLN A 13 -23.36 38.50 8.50
N ILE A 14 -22.55 39.12 9.37
CA ILE A 14 -21.13 38.78 9.52
C ILE A 14 -20.97 37.32 9.99
N THR A 15 -21.73 36.89 11.00
CA THR A 15 -21.68 35.50 11.48
C THR A 15 -22.11 34.51 10.40
N ARG A 16 -23.14 34.85 9.60
CA ARG A 16 -23.59 34.02 8.48
C ARG A 16 -22.52 33.92 7.38
N SER A 17 -21.88 35.03 7.05
CA SER A 17 -20.80 35.08 6.06
C SER A 17 -19.58 34.27 6.51
N ILE A 18 -19.18 34.35 7.78
CA ILE A 18 -18.06 33.57 8.33
C ILE A 18 -18.38 32.07 8.28
N SER A 19 -19.61 31.69 8.66
CA SER A 19 -20.06 30.29 8.62
C SER A 19 -20.04 29.72 7.20
N VAL A 20 -20.50 30.49 6.20
CA VAL A 20 -20.47 30.10 4.79
C VAL A 20 -19.03 29.99 4.27
N SER A 21 -18.17 30.96 4.56
CA SER A 21 -16.75 30.90 4.16
C SER A 21 -16.01 29.71 4.77
N LEU A 22 -16.32 29.36 6.03
CA LEU A 22 -15.73 28.20 6.69
C LEU A 22 -16.18 26.88 6.04
N MET A 23 -17.46 26.78 5.66
CA MET A 23 -17.97 25.61 4.94
C MET A 23 -17.34 25.46 3.55
N ILE A 24 -17.20 26.56 2.81
CA ILE A 24 -16.52 26.55 1.51
C ILE A 24 -15.06 26.12 1.66
N TYR A 25 -14.34 26.64 2.67
CA TYR A 25 -12.96 26.26 2.94
C TYR A 25 -12.80 24.76 3.23
N ILE A 26 -13.75 24.15 3.96
CA ILE A 26 -13.75 22.71 4.22
C ILE A 26 -14.01 21.91 2.94
N LEU A 27 -14.96 22.33 2.10
CA LEU A 27 -15.29 21.65 0.84
C LEU A 27 -14.18 21.76 -0.21
N THR A 28 -13.41 22.85 -0.22
CA THR A 28 -12.29 23.03 -1.15
C THR A 28 -10.99 22.34 -0.72
N ARG A 29 -10.96 21.73 0.47
CA ARG A 29 -9.79 20.93 0.88
C ARG A 29 -9.77 19.63 0.07
N THR A 30 -8.85 19.56 -0.88
CA THR A 30 -8.52 18.33 -1.57
C THR A 30 -7.93 17.33 -0.57
N SER A 31 -8.53 16.15 -0.47
CA SER A 31 -7.96 15.06 0.31
C SER A 31 -6.71 14.56 -0.40
N ILE A 32 -5.54 14.68 0.25
CA ILE A 32 -4.31 14.08 -0.28
C ILE A 32 -4.47 12.56 -0.12
N SER A 33 -4.67 11.84 -1.22
CA SER A 33 -4.66 10.38 -1.20
C SER A 33 -3.21 9.91 -1.02
N SER A 34 -2.87 9.52 0.20
CA SER A 34 -1.70 8.68 0.42
C SER A 34 -2.12 7.24 0.20
N ALA A 35 -1.37 6.50 -0.61
CA ALA A 35 -1.71 5.13 -0.94
C ALA A 35 -0.53 4.24 -0.56
N TYR A 36 -0.65 3.68 0.65
CA TYR A 36 0.36 2.84 1.29
C TYR A 36 -0.31 1.54 1.72
N PRO A 37 0.43 0.41 1.73
CA PRO A 37 -0.15 -0.86 2.12
C PRO A 37 -0.78 -0.88 3.53
N ILE A 38 -0.28 -0.04 4.44
CA ILE A 38 -0.86 0.11 5.78
C ILE A 38 -2.34 0.53 5.77
N PHE A 39 -2.79 1.30 4.77
CA PHE A 39 -4.20 1.67 4.66
C PHE A 39 -5.07 0.49 4.25
N ALA A 40 -4.54 -0.44 3.44
CA ALA A 40 -5.23 -1.69 3.17
C ALA A 40 -5.35 -2.49 4.48
N GLN A 41 -4.24 -2.67 5.20
CA GLN A 41 -4.22 -3.37 6.48
C GLN A 41 -5.20 -2.76 7.50
N GLN A 42 -5.30 -1.44 7.58
CA GLN A 42 -6.22 -0.79 8.52
C GLN A 42 -7.68 -0.83 8.05
N GLY A 43 -7.93 -0.68 6.75
CA GLY A 43 -9.28 -0.54 6.20
C GLY A 43 -9.98 -1.85 5.84
N TYR A 44 -9.23 -2.92 5.61
CA TYR A 44 -9.76 -4.18 5.08
C TYR A 44 -9.21 -5.37 5.82
N GLU A 45 -10.09 -6.24 6.29
CA GLU A 45 -9.68 -7.46 6.96
C GLU A 45 -8.99 -8.46 6.02
N ASN A 46 -9.49 -8.59 4.78
CA ASN A 46 -8.86 -9.38 3.74
C ASN A 46 -8.47 -8.46 2.56
N PRO A 47 -7.22 -8.50 2.06
CA PRO A 47 -6.83 -7.67 0.93
C PRO A 47 -7.41 -8.13 -0.41
N ARG A 48 -8.02 -9.32 -0.48
CA ARG A 48 -8.70 -9.85 -1.67
C ARG A 48 -10.20 -9.97 -1.43
N GLU A 49 -10.98 -9.31 -2.27
CA GLU A 49 -12.43 -9.41 -2.29
C GLU A 49 -12.89 -10.76 -2.89
N ALA A 50 -14.14 -11.15 -2.65
CA ALA A 50 -14.71 -12.39 -3.21
C ALA A 50 -14.69 -12.43 -4.75
N THR A 51 -14.68 -11.27 -5.40
CA THR A 51 -14.53 -11.11 -6.85
C THR A 51 -13.12 -11.40 -7.35
N GLY A 52 -12.16 -11.55 -6.44
CA GLY A 52 -10.73 -11.63 -6.74
C GLY A 52 -10.03 -10.27 -6.86
N ARG A 53 -10.77 -9.15 -6.79
CA ARG A 53 -10.20 -7.80 -6.80
C ARG A 53 -9.37 -7.55 -5.55
N ILE A 54 -8.22 -6.90 -5.71
CA ILE A 54 -7.37 -6.46 -4.59
C ILE A 54 -7.80 -5.07 -4.12
N VAL A 55 -7.92 -4.88 -2.80
CA VAL A 55 -8.46 -3.65 -2.18
C VAL A 55 -7.63 -2.39 -2.49
N CYS A 56 -6.37 -2.54 -2.90
CA CYS A 56 -5.54 -1.45 -3.41
C CYS A 56 -6.20 -0.71 -4.57
N ALA A 57 -7.01 -1.40 -5.37
CA ALA A 57 -7.75 -0.84 -6.50
C ALA A 57 -8.93 0.06 -6.07
N ASN A 58 -9.27 0.15 -4.78
CA ASN A 58 -10.28 1.09 -4.29
C ASN A 58 -9.72 2.53 -4.18
N CYS A 59 -8.38 2.68 -4.15
CA CYS A 59 -7.71 3.98 -4.18
C CYS A 59 -6.83 4.16 -5.43
N HIS A 60 -6.09 3.13 -5.85
CA HIS A 60 -5.29 3.15 -7.09
C HIS A 60 -6.18 2.82 -8.29
N LEU A 61 -6.85 3.84 -8.82
CA LEU A 61 -7.86 3.68 -9.88
C LEU A 61 -7.27 3.37 -11.26
N ALA A 62 -6.00 3.73 -11.48
CA ALA A 62 -5.31 3.45 -12.73
C ALA A 62 -4.85 1.99 -12.78
N ASN A 63 -5.16 1.31 -13.89
CA ASN A 63 -4.69 -0.06 -14.13
C ASN A 63 -3.33 -0.06 -14.83
N LYS A 64 -2.39 -0.83 -14.29
CA LYS A 64 -1.07 -1.10 -14.88
C LYS A 64 -0.77 -2.60 -14.72
N PRO A 65 -0.15 -3.24 -15.71
CA PRO A 65 0.21 -4.65 -15.61
C PRO A 65 1.28 -4.84 -14.52
N VAL A 66 1.23 -6.00 -13.89
CA VAL A 66 2.26 -6.53 -12.97
C VAL A 66 2.54 -7.96 -13.39
N GLU A 67 3.78 -8.40 -13.22
CA GLU A 67 4.20 -9.76 -13.56
C GLU A 67 4.66 -10.48 -12.30
N ILE A 68 4.41 -11.78 -12.25
CA ILE A 68 4.88 -12.67 -11.19
C ILE A 68 5.49 -13.92 -11.82
N GLU A 69 6.72 -14.22 -11.44
CA GLU A 69 7.40 -15.47 -11.81
C GLU A 69 7.65 -16.28 -10.54
N VAL A 70 7.26 -17.55 -10.58
CA VAL A 70 7.46 -18.52 -9.50
C VAL A 70 7.90 -19.86 -10.09
N PRO A 71 8.64 -20.69 -9.34
CA PRO A 71 8.93 -22.06 -9.75
C PRO A 71 7.64 -22.83 -10.01
N GLN A 72 7.68 -23.72 -11.00
CA GLN A 72 6.54 -24.58 -11.34
C GLN A 72 6.12 -25.48 -10.17
N ALA A 73 7.08 -25.95 -9.38
CA ALA A 73 6.87 -26.79 -8.21
C ALA A 73 7.93 -26.47 -7.15
N VAL A 74 7.56 -26.66 -5.89
CA VAL A 74 8.45 -26.49 -4.74
C VAL A 74 8.35 -27.73 -3.86
N LEU A 75 9.48 -28.18 -3.35
CA LEU A 75 9.50 -29.27 -2.38
C LEU A 75 9.07 -28.74 -1.01
N PRO A 76 8.54 -29.62 -0.14
CA PRO A 76 8.26 -29.24 1.24
C PRO A 76 9.50 -28.73 1.98
N ASP A 77 9.32 -27.83 2.95
CA ASP A 77 10.40 -27.20 3.74
C ASP A 77 11.53 -26.60 2.89
N THR A 78 11.22 -26.15 1.68
CA THR A 78 12.19 -25.51 0.77
C THR A 78 11.86 -24.04 0.60
N VAL A 79 12.90 -23.19 0.64
CA VAL A 79 12.79 -21.77 0.32
C VAL A 79 12.75 -21.61 -1.19
N PHE A 80 11.80 -20.84 -1.70
CA PHE A 80 11.68 -20.52 -3.12
C PHE A 80 11.60 -19.01 -3.34
N GLU A 81 12.01 -18.58 -4.53
CA GLU A 81 11.96 -17.20 -4.97
C GLU A 81 10.67 -16.95 -5.76
N ALA A 82 9.88 -15.96 -5.35
CA ALA A 82 8.81 -15.39 -6.15
C ALA A 82 9.22 -13.98 -6.61
N VAL A 83 9.36 -13.80 -7.92
CA VAL A 83 9.82 -12.55 -8.52
C VAL A 83 8.62 -11.75 -8.97
N VAL A 84 8.44 -10.55 -8.40
CA VAL A 84 7.36 -9.63 -8.77
C VAL A 84 7.95 -8.46 -9.54
N ARG A 85 7.50 -8.26 -10.78
CA ARG A 85 7.90 -7.11 -11.61
C ARG A 85 6.75 -6.12 -11.73
N ILE A 86 7.07 -4.85 -11.53
CA ILE A 86 6.14 -3.72 -11.61
C ILE A 86 6.65 -2.81 -12.75
N PRO A 87 6.33 -3.13 -14.01
CA PRO A 87 6.82 -2.37 -15.15
C PRO A 87 6.18 -0.98 -15.19
N TYR A 88 7.02 0.04 -15.33
CA TYR A 88 6.58 1.41 -15.60
C TYR A 88 7.67 2.18 -16.35
N ASP A 89 7.27 3.25 -17.04
CA ASP A 89 8.22 4.13 -17.71
C ASP A 89 8.99 4.97 -16.68
N MET A 90 10.28 4.68 -16.51
CA MET A 90 11.16 5.34 -15.54
C MET A 90 11.48 6.80 -15.88
N GLN A 91 11.15 7.27 -17.10
CA GLN A 91 11.26 8.69 -17.46
C GLN A 91 10.09 9.52 -16.90
N LEU A 92 8.96 8.88 -16.61
CA LEU A 92 7.79 9.55 -16.05
C LEU A 92 8.00 9.92 -14.58
N LYS A 93 7.46 11.09 -14.21
CA LYS A 93 7.46 11.61 -12.85
C LYS A 93 6.03 11.81 -12.38
N GLN A 94 5.73 11.41 -11.14
CA GLN A 94 4.46 11.66 -10.49
C GLN A 94 4.46 13.02 -9.78
N VAL A 95 3.28 13.60 -9.59
CA VAL A 95 3.08 14.79 -8.76
C VAL A 95 3.03 14.36 -7.30
N LEU A 96 3.92 14.91 -6.47
CA LEU A 96 3.96 14.68 -5.03
C LEU A 96 2.87 15.50 -4.31
N ALA A 97 2.66 15.20 -3.03
CA ALA A 97 1.74 15.94 -2.15
C ALA A 97 2.03 17.45 -2.07
N ASN A 98 3.27 17.88 -2.32
CA ASN A 98 3.68 19.29 -2.37
C ASN A 98 3.55 19.93 -3.76
N GLY A 99 2.98 19.23 -4.75
CA GLY A 99 2.82 19.68 -6.12
C GLY A 99 4.06 19.55 -7.01
N LYS A 100 5.24 19.20 -6.47
CA LYS A 100 6.46 18.99 -7.27
C LYS A 100 6.46 17.64 -7.96
N LYS A 101 7.14 17.54 -9.10
CA LYS A 101 7.31 16.27 -9.83
C LYS A 101 8.50 15.47 -9.29
N TRP A 102 8.30 14.18 -9.02
CA TRP A 102 9.35 13.25 -8.56
C TRP A 102 9.15 11.83 -9.09
N GLY A 103 10.13 10.95 -8.83
CA GLY A 103 10.02 9.53 -9.17
C GLY A 103 8.88 8.81 -8.43
N LEU A 104 8.51 7.65 -8.95
CA LEU A 104 7.47 6.80 -8.40
C LEU A 104 8.02 5.92 -7.27
N ASN A 105 7.19 5.73 -6.25
CA ASN A 105 7.38 4.67 -5.27
C ASN A 105 6.48 3.50 -5.65
N VAL A 106 6.87 2.30 -5.23
CA VAL A 106 6.17 1.05 -5.50
C VAL A 106 5.97 0.28 -4.20
N GLY A 107 4.99 -0.60 -4.21
CA GLY A 107 4.69 -1.53 -3.13
C GLY A 107 3.85 -2.67 -3.68
N ALA A 108 3.78 -3.77 -2.94
CA ALA A 108 3.08 -4.96 -3.37
C ALA A 108 2.43 -5.67 -2.18
N VAL A 109 1.35 -6.39 -2.48
CA VAL A 109 0.71 -7.36 -1.59
C VAL A 109 0.74 -8.71 -2.29
N LEU A 110 1.48 -9.66 -1.73
CA LEU A 110 1.60 -11.03 -2.25
C LEU A 110 0.77 -11.96 -1.36
N ILE A 111 -0.20 -12.66 -1.95
CA ILE A 111 -1.08 -13.60 -1.25
C ILE A 111 -0.62 -15.01 -1.62
N LEU A 112 0.01 -15.70 -0.69
CA LEU A 112 0.43 -17.09 -0.85
C LEU A 112 -0.68 -18.05 -0.37
N PRO A 113 -0.68 -19.31 -0.84
CA PRO A 113 -1.56 -20.34 -0.30
C PRO A 113 -1.34 -20.53 1.22
N GLU A 114 -2.32 -21.12 1.89
CA GLU A 114 -2.18 -21.45 3.31
C GLU A 114 -1.02 -22.43 3.55
N GLY A 115 -0.35 -22.28 4.68
CA GLY A 115 0.86 -23.04 5.02
C GLY A 115 2.16 -22.47 4.46
N PHE A 116 2.08 -21.50 3.55
CA PHE A 116 3.24 -20.73 3.12
C PHE A 116 3.45 -19.49 3.98
N GLU A 117 4.69 -19.13 4.23
CA GLU A 117 5.05 -17.88 4.88
C GLU A 117 6.37 -17.32 4.35
N LEU A 118 6.79 -16.16 4.85
CA LEU A 118 8.11 -15.61 4.54
C LEU A 118 9.19 -16.54 5.10
N ALA A 119 10.20 -16.84 4.28
CA ALA A 119 11.33 -17.65 4.71
C ALA A 119 12.02 -17.03 5.95
N PRO A 120 12.30 -17.85 6.98
CA PRO A 120 12.91 -17.33 8.20
C PRO A 120 14.38 -16.94 7.93
N PRO A 121 14.93 -15.93 8.63
CA PRO A 121 16.24 -15.34 8.29
C PRO A 121 17.42 -16.31 8.28
N ASP A 122 17.36 -17.37 9.07
CA ASP A 122 18.37 -18.44 9.18
C ASP A 122 18.41 -19.36 7.95
N ARG A 123 17.32 -19.43 7.17
CA ARG A 123 17.22 -20.22 5.94
C ARG A 123 17.56 -19.42 4.68
N ILE A 124 17.89 -18.13 4.80
CA ILE A 124 18.21 -17.25 3.68
C ILE A 124 19.72 -17.25 3.43
N SER A 125 20.14 -17.74 2.27
CA SER A 125 21.54 -17.69 1.84
C SER A 125 22.03 -16.24 1.63
N PRO A 126 23.34 -15.97 1.74
CA PRO A 126 23.89 -14.63 1.50
C PRO A 126 23.53 -14.08 0.11
N GLU A 127 23.51 -14.93 -0.92
CA GLU A 127 23.11 -14.58 -2.29
C GLU A 127 21.64 -14.13 -2.36
N MET A 128 20.72 -14.89 -1.75
CA MET A 128 19.30 -14.52 -1.71
C MET A 128 19.07 -13.22 -0.93
N LYS A 129 19.84 -12.99 0.14
CA LYS A 129 19.78 -11.76 0.93
C LYS A 129 20.22 -10.55 0.11
N GLU A 130 21.24 -10.70 -0.72
CA GLU A 130 21.70 -9.63 -1.62
C GLU A 130 20.61 -9.26 -2.64
N LYS A 131 19.91 -10.26 -3.22
CA LYS A 131 18.79 -10.04 -4.14
C LYS A 131 17.62 -9.28 -3.50
N ILE A 132 17.24 -9.63 -2.27
CA ILE A 132 16.20 -8.88 -1.52
C ILE A 132 16.65 -7.43 -1.25
N GLY A 133 17.94 -7.25 -0.97
CA GLY A 133 18.51 -5.98 -0.56
C GLY A 133 17.90 -5.49 0.77
N ASN A 134 17.43 -4.25 0.79
CA ASN A 134 16.89 -3.61 2.00
C ASN A 134 15.37 -3.62 2.05
N LEU A 135 14.71 -4.54 1.32
CA LEU A 135 13.27 -4.69 1.41
C LEU A 135 12.88 -5.30 2.76
N SER A 136 11.87 -4.71 3.39
CA SER A 136 11.27 -5.24 4.61
C SER A 136 9.87 -5.74 4.26
N PHE A 137 9.69 -7.05 4.44
CA PHE A 137 8.41 -7.71 4.27
C PHE A 137 7.69 -7.76 5.61
N GLN A 138 6.38 -7.53 5.59
CA GLN A 138 5.52 -7.61 6.75
C GLN A 138 4.35 -8.53 6.45
N SER A 139 3.89 -9.28 7.44
CA SER A 139 2.62 -9.98 7.32
C SER A 139 1.47 -8.96 7.33
N TYR A 140 0.45 -9.21 6.51
CA TYR A 140 -0.71 -8.32 6.42
C TYR A 140 -1.43 -8.17 7.76
N ARG A 141 -1.48 -9.26 8.54
CA ARG A 141 -1.95 -9.32 9.93
C ARG A 141 -1.05 -10.27 10.73
N PRO A 142 -1.03 -10.17 12.08
CA PRO A 142 -0.31 -11.13 12.93
C PRO A 142 -0.73 -12.59 12.72
N ASN A 143 -1.99 -12.84 12.34
CA ASN A 143 -2.55 -14.17 12.09
C ASN A 143 -2.56 -14.57 10.60
N LYS A 144 -2.09 -13.72 9.68
CA LYS A 144 -2.07 -13.98 8.23
C LYS A 144 -0.64 -13.93 7.71
N THR A 145 0.15 -14.93 8.08
CA THR A 145 1.58 -15.03 7.73
C THR A 145 1.81 -15.33 6.24
N ASN A 146 0.82 -15.92 5.57
CA ASN A 146 0.82 -16.19 4.12
C ASN A 146 0.54 -14.97 3.24
N ILE A 147 0.16 -13.84 3.84
CA ILE A 147 -0.07 -12.59 3.10
C ILE A 147 1.05 -11.62 3.42
N LEU A 148 1.89 -11.35 2.43
CA LEU A 148 3.07 -10.53 2.56
C LEU A 148 2.86 -9.15 1.95
N VAL A 149 3.37 -8.14 2.63
CA VAL A 149 3.22 -6.73 2.28
C VAL A 149 4.60 -6.08 2.24
N VAL A 150 4.85 -5.27 1.21
CA VAL A 150 6.08 -4.50 1.08
C VAL A 150 5.79 -3.11 0.51
N GLY A 151 6.59 -2.14 0.95
CA GLY A 151 6.53 -0.77 0.46
C GLY A 151 5.83 0.22 1.41
N PRO A 152 5.88 1.51 1.10
CA PRO A 152 6.42 2.11 -0.13
C PRO A 152 7.96 2.07 -0.21
N VAL A 153 8.51 1.73 -1.37
CA VAL A 153 9.96 1.81 -1.67
C VAL A 153 10.21 2.48 -3.02
N LEU A 154 11.46 2.89 -3.28
CA LEU A 154 11.80 3.61 -4.51
C LEU A 154 11.65 2.72 -5.75
N GLY A 155 10.74 3.07 -6.66
CA GLY A 155 10.41 2.29 -7.86
C GLY A 155 11.59 2.09 -8.80
N LYS A 156 12.47 3.09 -8.92
CA LYS A 156 13.67 2.99 -9.77
C LYS A 156 14.63 1.88 -9.29
N LYS A 157 14.66 1.61 -7.99
CA LYS A 157 15.54 0.59 -7.39
C LYS A 157 14.85 -0.77 -7.31
N TYR A 158 13.55 -0.80 -7.07
CA TYR A 158 12.78 -2.02 -6.79
C TYR A 158 11.63 -2.22 -7.78
N SER A 159 11.89 -2.00 -9.07
CA SER A 159 10.94 -2.36 -10.14
C SER A 159 10.77 -3.88 -10.26
N GLU A 160 11.76 -4.63 -9.80
CA GLU A 160 11.73 -6.07 -9.59
C GLU A 160 11.95 -6.34 -8.09
N MET A 161 11.11 -7.19 -7.50
CA MET A 161 11.13 -7.54 -6.08
C MET A 161 11.19 -9.05 -5.91
N PHE A 162 12.10 -9.51 -5.04
CA PHE A 162 12.27 -10.92 -4.74
C PHE A 162 11.63 -11.23 -3.39
N PHE A 163 10.56 -12.02 -3.40
CA PHE A 163 9.92 -12.56 -2.21
C PHE A 163 10.48 -13.97 -1.96
N LEU A 164 10.94 -14.24 -0.75
CA LEU A 164 11.37 -15.58 -0.35
C LEU A 164 10.25 -16.26 0.42
N GLY A 165 9.55 -17.17 -0.24
CA GLY A 165 8.52 -17.99 0.39
C GLY A 165 9.13 -19.27 0.96
N SER A 166 8.54 -19.79 2.03
CA SER A 166 8.82 -21.13 2.56
C SER A 166 7.50 -21.86 2.82
N TYR A 167 7.46 -23.15 2.51
CA TYR A 167 6.34 -24.01 2.88
C TYR A 167 6.55 -24.60 4.27
N VAL A 168 5.75 -24.18 5.24
CA VAL A 168 5.78 -24.72 6.60
C VAL A 168 5.01 -26.02 6.62
N MET A 169 5.73 -27.13 6.72
CA MET A 169 5.11 -28.41 7.00
C MET A 169 4.51 -28.34 8.42
N LEU A 170 3.18 -28.50 8.54
CA LEU A 170 2.43 -28.41 9.81
C LEU A 170 2.84 -29.45 10.89
N ILE A 171 3.88 -30.25 10.65
CA ILE A 171 4.35 -31.30 11.56
C ILE A 171 4.91 -30.70 12.86
N ASN A 172 5.49 -29.48 12.83
CA ASN A 172 6.09 -28.84 14.02
C ASN A 172 5.12 -27.96 14.84
N LYS A 173 3.81 -28.07 14.62
CA LYS A 173 2.80 -27.32 15.39
C LYS A 173 1.97 -28.19 16.36
N MET A 174 2.41 -29.42 16.61
CA MET A 174 1.89 -30.31 17.66
C MET A 174 2.88 -30.43 18.81
#